data_AF-A0A3C1KMW3-F1
#
_entry.id   AF-A0A3C1KMW3-F1
#
_cell.length_a   1.000
_cell.length_b   1.000
_cell.length_c   1.000
_cell.angle_alpha   90.00
_cell.angle_beta   90.00
_cell.angle_gamma   90.00
#
_symmetry.space_group_name_H-M   'P 1'
#
loop_
_entity.id
_entity.type
_entity.pdbx_description
1 polymer ?
#
loop_
_entity_poly.entity_id
_entity_poly.type
_entity_poly.pdbx_seq_one_letter_code
_entity_poly.pdbx_strand_id
1 'polypeptide(L)'
;YGTCNTMETLLVDASEAAALLPQLAAAFAAKGVELRGCERSCALLPGTREATEQDWYEEYLAPVLALRIVEGLDEAIAHINHYGSQHTDSIVTRDHGRAMRFLREVDSSSV
;
A
#
# COMPACT_ATOMS: atom_id res chain seq x y z
N TYR A 1 14.83 8.40 -0.54
CA TYR A 1 13.87 8.57 0.57
C TYR A 1 13.93 10.05 0.91
N GLY A 2 12.95 10.85 0.46
CA GLY A 2 13.06 12.32 0.53
C GLY A 2 12.48 13.09 -0.64
N THR A 3 11.86 12.41 -1.60
CA THR A 3 11.01 13.04 -2.63
C THR A 3 9.56 12.79 -2.26
N CYS A 4 8.70 13.81 -2.40
CA CYS A 4 7.28 13.80 -2.01
C CYS A 4 6.38 12.84 -2.81
N ASN A 5 6.97 11.97 -3.63
CA ASN A 5 6.32 10.98 -4.47
C ASN A 5 6.80 9.55 -4.17
N THR A 6 7.50 9.36 -3.06
CA THR A 6 7.90 8.03 -2.61
C THR A 6 6.65 7.29 -2.14
N MET A 7 6.53 6.01 -2.49
CA MET A 7 5.42 5.18 -2.00
C MET A 7 5.65 4.86 -0.52
N GLU A 8 4.80 5.41 0.35
CA GLU A 8 4.85 5.22 1.81
C GLU A 8 3.93 4.08 2.27
N THR A 9 2.81 3.86 1.57
CA THR A 9 1.82 2.80 1.85
C THR A 9 1.52 1.97 0.61
N LEU A 10 1.52 0.64 0.76
CA LEU A 10 1.14 -0.33 -0.26
C LEU A 10 -0.13 -1.08 0.16
N LEU A 11 -1.17 -0.97 -0.66
CA LEU A 11 -2.43 -1.71 -0.51
C LEU A 11 -2.45 -2.90 -1.47
N VAL A 12 -2.78 -4.09 -0.95
CA VAL A 12 -2.82 -5.33 -1.74
C VAL A 12 -4.17 -6.01 -1.60
N ASP A 13 -4.78 -6.35 -2.72
CA ASP A 13 -6.04 -7.10 -2.75
C ASP A 13 -5.86 -8.49 -2.10
N ALA A 14 -6.79 -8.86 -1.21
CA ALA A 14 -6.80 -10.11 -0.48
C ALA A 14 -6.65 -11.34 -1.37
N SER A 15 -7.24 -11.32 -2.58
CA SER A 15 -7.18 -12.43 -3.53
C SER A 15 -5.79 -12.67 -4.12
N GLU A 16 -4.94 -11.64 -4.14
CA GLU A 16 -3.58 -11.69 -4.71
C GLU A 16 -2.49 -11.68 -3.63
N ALA A 17 -2.83 -11.33 -2.37
CA ALA A 17 -1.88 -11.14 -1.30
C ALA A 17 -0.96 -12.35 -1.06
N ALA A 18 -1.50 -13.56 -1.03
CA ALA A 18 -0.70 -14.77 -0.79
C ALA A 18 0.32 -15.05 -1.92
N ALA A 19 0.04 -14.63 -3.15
CA ALA A 19 0.91 -14.84 -4.30
C ALA A 19 1.95 -13.71 -4.45
N LEU A 20 1.55 -12.46 -4.21
CA LEU A 20 2.39 -11.29 -4.45
C LEU A 20 3.26 -10.92 -3.26
N LEU A 21 2.73 -10.96 -2.03
CA LEU A 21 3.42 -10.43 -0.86
C LEU A 21 4.78 -11.07 -0.60
N PRO A 22 4.96 -12.41 -0.69
CA PRO A 22 6.28 -13.01 -0.44
C PRO A 22 7.35 -12.54 -1.43
N GLN A 23 6.97 -12.36 -2.70
CA GLN A 23 7.89 -11.90 -3.74
C GLN A 23 8.27 -10.43 -3.55
N LEU A 24 7.28 -9.58 -3.24
CA LEU A 24 7.51 -8.17 -2.94
C LEU A 24 8.35 -7.99 -1.68
N ALA A 25 8.06 -8.76 -0.62
CA ALA A 25 8.79 -8.70 0.64
C ALA A 25 10.27 -9.06 0.45
N ALA A 26 10.57 -10.09 -0.32
CA ALA A 26 11.96 -10.44 -0.66
C ALA A 26 12.66 -9.30 -1.43
N ALA A 27 11.98 -8.68 -2.39
CA ALA A 27 12.53 -7.56 -3.17
C ALA A 27 12.76 -6.30 -2.32
N PHE A 28 11.86 -6.00 -1.38
CA PHE A 28 12.00 -4.89 -0.43
C PHE A 28 13.11 -5.14 0.59
N ALA A 29 13.17 -6.36 1.15
CA ALA A 29 14.23 -6.74 2.08
C ALA A 29 15.62 -6.67 1.43
N ALA A 30 15.75 -7.10 0.17
CA ALA A 30 17.01 -6.98 -0.59
C ALA A 30 17.48 -5.53 -0.78
N LYS A 31 16.56 -4.55 -0.68
CA LYS A 31 16.85 -3.11 -0.74
C LYS A 31 16.96 -2.46 0.65
N GLY A 32 16.84 -3.24 1.72
CA GLY A 32 16.88 -2.76 3.09
C GLY A 32 15.63 -1.99 3.53
N VAL A 33 14.48 -2.24 2.90
CA VAL A 33 13.20 -1.60 3.27
C VAL A 33 12.55 -2.37 4.42
N GLU A 34 12.25 -1.66 5.51
CA GLU A 34 11.46 -2.15 6.64
C GLU A 34 9.98 -2.23 6.24
N LEU A 35 9.35 -3.37 6.45
CA LEU A 35 7.91 -3.54 6.22
C LEU A 35 7.16 -3.48 7.54
N ARG A 36 6.11 -2.65 7.57
CA ARG A 36 5.14 -2.58 8.67
C ARG A 36 3.78 -2.97 8.13
N GLY A 37 3.16 -4.03 8.63
CA GLY A 37 1.97 -4.60 8.04
C GLY A 37 0.81 -4.75 9.00
N CYS A 38 -0.42 -4.77 8.47
CA CYS A 38 -1.58 -5.17 9.26
C CYS A 38 -1.48 -6.66 9.69
N GLU A 39 -2.37 -7.09 10.59
CA GLU A 39 -2.41 -8.47 11.10
C GLU A 39 -2.36 -9.52 9.97
N ARG A 40 -3.15 -9.31 8.91
CA ARG A 40 -3.21 -10.22 7.75
C ARG A 40 -1.88 -10.27 6.98
N SER A 41 -1.23 -9.12 6.81
CA SER A 41 0.09 -9.03 6.17
C SER A 41 1.14 -9.77 7.00
N CYS A 42 1.14 -9.56 8.32
CA CYS A 42 2.07 -10.21 9.25
C CYS A 42 1.90 -11.73 9.28
N ALA A 43 0.67 -12.23 9.17
CA ALA A 43 0.39 -13.67 9.07
C ALA A 43 0.98 -14.31 7.81
N LEU A 44 1.06 -13.58 6.70
CA LEU A 44 1.63 -14.06 5.43
C LEU A 44 3.15 -13.83 5.32
N LEU A 45 3.69 -12.85 6.05
CA LEU A 45 5.07 -12.42 5.97
C LEU A 45 5.76 -12.44 7.34
N PRO A 46 6.24 -13.61 7.79
CA PRO A 46 6.99 -13.73 9.04
C PRO A 46 8.21 -12.78 9.02
N GLY A 47 8.28 -11.86 9.99
CA GLY A 47 9.34 -10.85 10.09
C GLY A 47 8.92 -9.42 9.75
N THR A 48 7.69 -9.23 9.27
CA THR A 48 7.06 -7.90 9.15
C THR A 48 6.72 -7.37 10.54
N ARG A 49 6.98 -6.07 10.79
CA ARG A 49 6.53 -5.43 12.04
C ARG A 49 5.04 -5.16 11.97
N GLU A 50 4.35 -5.21 13.09
CA GLU A 50 2.94 -4.82 13.13
C GLU A 50 2.82 -3.30 12.91
N ALA A 51 1.98 -2.91 11.95
CA ALA A 51 1.65 -1.50 11.71
C ALA A 51 0.66 -1.01 12.75
N THR A 52 0.89 0.21 13.23
CA THR A 52 -0.01 0.96 14.10
C THR A 52 -0.92 1.87 13.27
N GLU A 53 -1.92 2.48 13.90
CA GLU A 53 -2.79 3.44 13.20
C GLU A 53 -1.99 4.64 12.64
N GLN A 54 -0.95 5.08 13.34
CA GLN A 54 -0.11 6.20 12.93
C GLN A 54 0.66 5.89 11.64
N ASP A 55 1.04 4.62 11.42
CA ASP A 55 1.78 4.20 10.24
C ASP A 55 1.03 4.47 8.92
N TRP A 56 -0.31 4.57 8.95
CA TRP A 56 -1.09 4.87 7.76
C TRP A 56 -1.05 6.35 7.36
N TYR A 57 -0.75 7.25 8.30
CA TYR A 57 -0.65 8.70 8.07
C TYR A 57 0.80 9.18 7.88
N GLU A 58 1.77 8.31 8.12
CA GLU A 58 3.18 8.71 8.25
C GLU A 58 3.86 8.87 6.89
N GLU A 59 4.59 9.97 6.70
CA GLU A 59 5.58 10.11 5.64
C GLU A 59 6.95 9.76 6.23
N TYR A 60 7.45 8.56 5.95
CA TYR A 60 8.58 8.01 6.71
C TYR A 60 9.91 8.70 6.39
N LEU A 61 10.06 9.25 5.18
CA LEU A 61 11.32 9.81 4.65
C LEU A 61 12.53 8.87 4.84
N ALA A 62 12.25 7.56 4.93
CA ALA A 62 13.16 6.49 5.30
C ALA A 62 12.79 5.24 4.48
N PRO A 63 13.64 4.20 4.44
CA PRO A 63 13.31 2.93 3.81
C PRO A 63 12.30 2.14 4.67
N VAL A 64 11.09 2.67 4.83
CA VAL A 64 9.97 2.05 5.54
C VAL A 64 8.77 2.04 4.61
N LEU A 65 8.00 0.95 4.60
CA LEU A 65 6.79 0.82 3.81
C LEU A 65 5.68 0.20 4.67
N ALA A 66 4.56 0.91 4.79
CA ALA A 66 3.34 0.38 5.39
C ALA A 66 2.62 -0.55 4.39
N LEU A 67 2.10 -1.69 4.85
CA LEU A 67 1.53 -2.73 4.02
C LEU A 67 0.18 -3.21 4.55
N ARG A 68 -0.89 -2.96 3.81
CA ARG A 68 -2.24 -3.39 4.20
C ARG A 68 -2.87 -4.28 3.15
N ILE A 69 -3.43 -5.40 3.60
CA ILE A 69 -4.30 -6.23 2.76
C ILE A 69 -5.73 -5.68 2.86
N VAL A 70 -6.35 -5.43 1.71
CA VAL A 70 -7.71 -4.91 1.56
C VAL A 70 -8.59 -5.92 0.81
N GLU A 71 -9.90 -5.91 1.06
CA GLU A 71 -10.87 -6.84 0.43
C GLU A 71 -11.13 -6.52 -1.05
N GLY A 72 -10.74 -5.35 -1.52
CA GLY A 72 -10.85 -4.98 -2.92
C GLY A 72 -10.76 -3.48 -3.17
N LEU A 73 -11.23 -3.07 -4.35
CA LEU A 73 -11.11 -1.69 -4.83
C LEU A 73 -11.80 -0.67 -3.91
N ASP A 74 -13.01 -0.99 -3.41
CA ASP A 74 -13.78 -0.04 -2.61
C ASP A 74 -13.07 0.27 -1.27
N GLU A 75 -12.52 -0.76 -0.61
CA GLU A 75 -11.72 -0.56 0.61
C GLU A 75 -10.40 0.17 0.31
N ALA A 76 -9.76 -0.13 -0.84
CA ALA A 76 -8.54 0.57 -1.25
C ALA A 76 -8.79 2.08 -1.42
N ILE A 77 -9.85 2.45 -2.13
CA ILE A 77 -10.24 3.86 -2.33
C ILE A 77 -10.59 4.51 -0.99
N ALA A 78 -11.36 3.84 -0.14
CA ALA A 78 -11.72 4.37 1.18
C ALA A 78 -10.47 4.60 2.05
N HIS A 79 -9.49 3.70 2.00
CA HIS A 79 -8.23 3.86 2.71
C HIS A 79 -7.45 5.07 2.18
N ILE A 80 -7.27 5.17 0.86
CA ILE A 80 -6.55 6.29 0.23
C ILE A 80 -7.20 7.63 0.57
N ASN A 81 -8.52 7.75 0.41
CA ASN A 81 -9.23 8.99 0.68
C ASN A 81 -9.24 9.38 2.18
N HIS A 82 -9.02 8.42 3.09
CA HIS A 82 -9.00 8.68 4.53
C HIS A 82 -7.59 9.00 5.07
N TYR A 83 -6.57 8.25 4.62
CA TYR A 83 -5.21 8.32 5.16
C TYR A 83 -4.23 9.06 4.24
N GLY A 84 -4.52 9.12 2.94
CA GLY A 84 -3.63 9.71 1.94
C GLY A 84 -3.51 11.22 2.07
N SER A 85 -2.36 11.75 1.64
CA SER A 85 -2.09 13.19 1.59
C SER A 85 -2.71 13.90 0.38
N GLN A 86 -3.47 13.16 -0.45
CA GLN A 86 -4.07 13.63 -1.71
C GLN A 86 -3.04 14.13 -2.74
N HIS A 87 -1.80 13.65 -2.65
CA HIS A 87 -0.72 14.07 -3.54
C HIS A 87 -0.65 13.20 -4.80
N THR A 88 -0.37 11.91 -4.66
CA THR A 88 -0.24 10.98 -5.79
C THR A 88 -0.58 9.57 -5.35
N ASP A 89 -1.53 8.97 -6.05
CA ASP A 89 -1.97 7.60 -5.80
C ASP A 89 -2.03 6.82 -7.11
N SER A 90 -1.85 5.51 -7.07
CA SER A 90 -1.80 4.70 -8.29
C SER A 90 -2.43 3.33 -8.11
N ILE A 91 -2.94 2.76 -9.20
CA ILE A 91 -3.50 1.41 -9.23
C ILE A 91 -2.78 0.55 -10.27
N VAL A 92 -2.44 -0.68 -9.87
CA VAL A 92 -1.94 -1.72 -10.77
C VAL A 92 -3.04 -2.76 -10.97
N THR A 93 -3.70 -2.73 -12.13
CA THR A 93 -4.78 -3.66 -12.46
C THR A 93 -4.82 -3.96 -13.95
N ARG A 94 -5.29 -5.16 -14.32
CA ARG A 94 -5.63 -5.52 -15.72
C ARG A 94 -7.10 -5.25 -16.05
N ASP A 95 -7.91 -4.96 -15.05
CA ASP A 95 -9.33 -4.67 -15.21
C ASP A 95 -9.52 -3.19 -15.55
N HIS A 96 -9.96 -2.93 -16.78
CA HIS A 96 -10.19 -1.57 -17.26
C HIS A 96 -11.29 -0.84 -16.48
N GLY A 97 -12.34 -1.55 -16.04
CA GLY A 97 -13.41 -0.96 -15.24
C GLY A 97 -12.91 -0.51 -13.87
N ARG A 98 -12.10 -1.33 -13.19
CA ARG A 98 -11.45 -0.97 -11.92
C ARG A 98 -10.50 0.21 -12.08
N ALA A 99 -9.71 0.24 -13.16
CA ALA A 99 -8.82 1.36 -13.45
C ALA A 99 -9.60 2.68 -13.63
N MET A 100 -10.66 2.67 -14.44
CA MET A 100 -11.49 3.86 -14.68
C MET A 100 -12.25 4.32 -13.43
N ARG A 101 -12.65 3.38 -12.56
CA ARG A 101 -13.25 3.72 -11.26
C ARG A 101 -12.24 4.39 -10.33
N PHE A 102 -11.05 3.82 -10.18
CA PHE A 102 -9.98 4.40 -9.35
C PHE A 102 -9.65 5.83 -9.77
N LEU A 103 -9.48 6.09 -11.07
CA LEU A 103 -9.24 7.42 -11.64
C LEU A 103 -10.35 8.45 -11.34
N ARG A 104 -11.57 8.00 -11.06
CA ARG A 104 -12.73 8.87 -10.79
C ARG A 104 -13.01 9.06 -9.31
N GLU A 105 -12.68 8.06 -8.49
CA GLU A 105 -13.14 7.96 -7.10
C GLU A 105 -12.02 8.26 -6.09
N VAL A 106 -10.75 8.23 -6.50
CA VAL A 106 -9.63 8.67 -5.68
C VAL A 106 -9.49 10.19 -5.76
N ASP A 107 -9.57 10.85 -4.60
CA ASP A 107 -9.51 12.30 -4.47
C ASP A 107 -8.07 12.75 -4.23
N SER A 108 -7.26 12.73 -5.29
CA SER A 108 -5.84 13.10 -5.24
C SER A 108 -5.44 13.98 -6.41
N SER A 109 -4.40 14.80 -6.20
CA SER A 109 -3.90 15.75 -7.19
C SER A 109 -3.38 15.07 -8.46
N SER A 110 -2.93 13.83 -8.34
CA SER A 110 -2.51 12.99 -9.47
C SER A 110 -2.90 11.54 -9.21
N VAL A 111 -3.49 10.91 -10.24
CA VAL A 111 -3.93 9.51 -10.26
C VAL A 111 -3.53 8.88 -11.59
#